data_AF-A0A8D2P1R7-F1
#
_entry.id   AF-A0A8D2P1R7-F1
#
_cell.length_a   1.000
_cell.length_b   1.000
_cell.length_c   1.000
_cell.angle_alpha   90.00
_cell.angle_beta   90.00
_cell.angle_gamma   90.00
#
_symmetry.space_group_name_H-M   'P 1'
#
loop_
_entity.id
_entity.type
_entity.pdbx_description
1 polymer ?
#
loop_
_entity_poly.entity_id
_entity_poly.type
_entity_poly.pdbx_seq_one_letter_code
_entity_poly.pdbx_strand_id
1 'polypeptide(L)'
;MKTGIQWYFLPLNTQLPWRCVLVVSVIEQLAQWHNSTVKAAMERLDFIPKITLFLKQRCFRVILVCLSLCIISFSIDREMNADVVCHALRLCKQDPGQPLCHLYSPPKVSWFPTFLKTTDCGRYFKMELSSLKAFITLRGYHWRGRDCNDKNTTVYPVLLPTLSLLQQGVDPKDGIPYEEKFCKDSKGVVLLGDSAGAHFHIPPEWMTVTQMSAKSFANLPMAFSDELDWPQFSEITGFLNSTIGGWTDSLYLRLRKRNRCNHRDLQNISQNAPYLSFSLARNQLLDNPAIVIYATIGNDVCNGERDTLAHMTTPKEMLSNVVQALRYLDSHLPNGSHVILTGLVDGRFLWDNLHDRYHPLGQLNKDITYSQLYSFLDCLQVSPCSGWLTPNETLRNLTSERALQLSNVLKEIARSEKFANFDIFYMDFPLRQTAEEWRKMGGEPWQLIEPVDGFHPSQIAAALGTAITWQKALREWPQVLGKENPFNDQIEAIFKDQGGY
;
A
#
# COMPACT_ATOMS: atom_id res chain seq x y z
N MET A 1 -18.94 14.32 -4.05
CA MET A 1 -18.17 13.06 -4.04
C MET A 1 -17.43 12.96 -5.35
N LYS A 2 -16.15 13.37 -5.41
CA LYS A 2 -15.32 13.31 -6.61
C LYS A 2 -14.73 11.91 -6.75
N THR A 3 -14.72 11.39 -7.97
CA THR A 3 -14.12 10.10 -8.37
C THR A 3 -12.61 10.25 -8.49
N GLY A 4 -11.87 9.93 -7.42
CA GLY A 4 -10.41 9.78 -7.48
C GLY A 4 -10.09 8.29 -7.69
N ILE A 5 -9.44 7.99 -8.80
CA ILE A 5 -9.41 6.65 -9.39
C ILE A 5 -8.18 5.89 -8.88
N GLN A 6 -8.39 4.67 -8.38
CA GLN A 6 -7.33 3.74 -7.97
C GLN A 6 -6.30 3.50 -9.09
N TRP A 7 -5.02 3.78 -8.84
CA TRP A 7 -3.92 3.56 -9.80
C TRP A 7 -3.86 2.12 -10.33
N TYR A 8 -4.16 1.13 -9.48
CA TYR A 8 -4.15 -0.32 -9.79
C TYR A 8 -5.51 -0.91 -10.17
N PHE A 9 -6.62 -0.16 -10.00
CA PHE A 9 -7.99 -0.57 -10.41
C PHE A 9 -8.69 0.40 -11.37
N LEU A 10 -7.97 1.36 -11.95
CA LEU A 10 -8.34 2.05 -13.19
C LEU A 10 -8.89 1.03 -14.22
N PRO A 11 -9.89 1.40 -15.05
CA PRO A 11 -10.40 0.51 -16.10
C PRO A 11 -9.23 -0.06 -16.91
N LEU A 12 -9.20 -1.36 -17.16
CA LEU A 12 -8.09 -2.07 -17.84
C LEU A 12 -7.51 -1.34 -19.07
N ASN A 13 -8.32 -0.55 -19.77
CA ASN A 13 -7.90 0.25 -20.92
C ASN A 13 -6.95 1.42 -20.59
N THR A 14 -6.92 1.96 -19.38
CA THR A 14 -6.05 3.08 -18.98
C THR A 14 -4.71 2.63 -18.37
N GLN A 15 -4.63 1.42 -17.79
CA GLN A 15 -3.37 0.85 -17.28
C GLN A 15 -2.64 -0.09 -18.25
N LEU A 16 -3.33 -0.53 -19.31
CA LEU A 16 -2.76 -1.33 -20.39
C LEU A 16 -1.40 -0.82 -20.91
N PRO A 17 -1.18 0.51 -21.06
CA PRO A 17 0.08 1.06 -21.55
C PRO A 17 1.26 0.73 -20.62
N TRP A 18 1.16 1.09 -19.34
CA TRP A 18 2.18 0.83 -18.32
C TRP A 18 2.48 -0.66 -18.16
N ARG A 19 1.44 -1.49 -18.04
CA ARG A 19 1.58 -2.95 -17.87
C ARG A 19 2.30 -3.59 -19.06
N CYS A 20 2.03 -3.14 -20.27
CA CYS A 20 2.74 -3.62 -21.46
C CYS A 20 4.23 -3.26 -21.40
N VAL A 21 4.55 -1.99 -21.14
CA VAL A 21 5.94 -1.52 -21.12
C VAL A 21 6.74 -2.26 -20.06
N LEU A 22 6.17 -2.46 -18.86
CA LEU A 22 6.76 -3.25 -17.79
C LEU A 22 7.13 -4.67 -18.26
N VAL A 23 6.15 -5.41 -18.81
CA VAL A 23 6.34 -6.81 -19.24
C VAL A 23 7.38 -6.92 -20.36
N VAL A 24 7.30 -6.06 -21.37
CA VAL A 24 8.26 -6.07 -22.49
C VAL A 24 9.67 -5.74 -21.99
N SER A 25 9.82 -4.74 -21.12
CA SER A 25 11.11 -4.36 -20.52
C SER A 25 11.74 -5.52 -19.75
N VAL A 26 10.96 -6.22 -18.92
CA VAL A 26 11.45 -7.38 -18.16
C VAL A 26 11.91 -8.51 -19.09
N ILE A 27 11.15 -8.80 -20.16
CA ILE A 27 11.50 -9.84 -21.13
C ILE A 27 12.81 -9.49 -21.86
N GLU A 28 12.95 -8.25 -22.33
CA GLU A 28 14.14 -7.78 -23.03
C GLU A 28 15.38 -7.83 -22.12
N GLN A 29 15.26 -7.35 -20.89
CA GLN A 29 16.34 -7.40 -19.92
C GLN A 29 16.71 -8.84 -19.52
N LEU A 30 15.74 -9.74 -19.44
CA LEU A 30 15.99 -11.14 -19.12
C LEU A 30 16.71 -11.85 -20.28
N ALA A 31 16.36 -11.53 -21.52
CA ALA A 31 17.06 -11.99 -22.71
C ALA A 31 18.52 -11.48 -22.73
N GLN A 32 18.72 -10.19 -22.45
CA GLN A 32 20.03 -9.57 -22.34
C GLN A 32 20.88 -10.21 -21.23
N TRP A 33 20.33 -10.34 -20.02
CA TRP A 33 21.04 -10.88 -18.85
C TRP A 33 21.52 -12.31 -19.05
N HIS A 34 20.67 -13.16 -19.65
CA HIS A 34 21.02 -14.55 -19.92
C HIS A 34 21.71 -14.78 -21.27
N ASN A 35 22.02 -13.71 -22.02
CA ASN A 35 22.55 -13.77 -23.38
C ASN A 35 21.77 -14.79 -24.24
N SER A 36 20.45 -14.65 -24.24
CA SER A 36 19.51 -15.62 -24.83
C SER A 36 18.51 -14.93 -25.74
N THR A 37 17.78 -15.72 -26.53
CA THR A 37 16.71 -15.18 -27.38
C THR A 37 15.53 -14.71 -26.52
N VAL A 38 14.75 -13.75 -27.02
CA VAL A 38 13.48 -13.33 -26.39
C VAL A 38 12.57 -14.53 -26.11
N LYS A 39 12.52 -15.50 -27.03
CA LYS A 39 11.78 -16.75 -26.84
C LYS A 39 12.25 -17.51 -25.61
N ALA A 40 13.57 -17.73 -25.48
CA ALA A 40 14.15 -18.42 -24.34
C ALA A 40 13.94 -17.65 -23.03
N ALA A 41 13.99 -16.32 -23.05
CA ALA A 41 13.67 -15.48 -21.90
C ALA A 41 12.21 -15.64 -21.46
N MET A 42 11.26 -15.67 -22.40
CA MET A 42 9.85 -15.90 -22.10
C MET A 42 9.59 -17.31 -21.54
N GLU A 43 10.28 -18.33 -22.05
CA GLU A 43 10.21 -19.69 -21.51
C GLU A 43 10.75 -19.76 -20.07
N ARG A 44 11.74 -18.93 -19.71
CA ARG A 44 12.22 -18.80 -18.32
C ARG A 44 11.20 -18.18 -17.38
N LEU A 45 10.22 -17.42 -17.87
CA LEU A 45 9.14 -16.88 -17.04
C LEU A 45 8.07 -17.94 -16.67
N ASP A 46 8.24 -19.22 -17.06
CA ASP A 46 7.37 -20.34 -16.64
C ASP A 46 7.42 -20.63 -15.11
N PHE A 47 8.29 -19.94 -14.36
CA PHE A 47 8.30 -19.99 -12.90
C PHE A 47 7.15 -19.24 -12.22
N ILE A 48 6.43 -18.35 -12.94
CA ILE A 48 5.25 -17.67 -12.38
C ILE A 48 4.25 -18.75 -11.93
N PRO A 49 3.85 -18.79 -10.64
CA PRO A 49 3.02 -19.87 -10.13
C PRO A 49 1.80 -20.12 -11.01
N LYS A 50 1.68 -21.36 -11.52
CA LYS A 50 0.52 -21.83 -12.30
C LYS A 50 -0.81 -21.70 -11.53
N ILE A 51 -0.71 -21.45 -10.22
CA ILE A 51 -1.79 -21.38 -9.22
C ILE A 51 -2.61 -20.08 -9.27
N THR A 52 -2.12 -19.00 -9.91
CA THR A 52 -2.90 -17.75 -10.03
C THR A 52 -3.86 -17.71 -11.23
N LEU A 53 -3.96 -18.79 -12.03
CA LEU A 53 -4.94 -18.91 -13.10
C LEU A 53 -5.76 -20.20 -12.96
N PHE A 54 -6.69 -20.22 -12.01
CA PHE A 54 -7.88 -21.07 -12.16
C PHE A 54 -8.73 -20.67 -13.39
N LEU A 55 -8.43 -19.53 -14.02
CA LEU A 55 -8.96 -19.14 -15.32
C LEU A 55 -7.95 -19.47 -16.45
N LYS A 56 -8.05 -20.71 -16.95
CA LYS A 56 -7.59 -21.19 -18.27
C LYS A 56 -6.07 -21.38 -18.48
N GLN A 57 -5.64 -22.63 -18.28
CA GLN A 57 -4.47 -23.25 -18.93
C GLN A 57 -4.37 -23.08 -20.47
N ARG A 58 -5.42 -22.59 -21.15
CA ARG A 58 -5.42 -22.28 -22.59
C ARG A 58 -5.10 -20.82 -22.93
N CYS A 59 -5.43 -19.84 -22.08
CA CYS A 59 -5.26 -18.41 -22.40
C CYS A 59 -3.83 -17.92 -22.16
N PHE A 60 -3.20 -18.32 -21.04
CA PHE A 60 -1.81 -17.91 -20.76
C PHE A 60 -0.82 -18.44 -21.81
N ARG A 61 -1.04 -19.65 -22.33
CA ARG A 61 -0.27 -20.18 -23.47
C ARG A 61 -0.49 -19.34 -24.74
N VAL A 62 -1.71 -18.86 -25.00
CA VAL A 62 -2.01 -18.02 -26.17
C VAL A 62 -1.43 -16.61 -26.00
N ILE A 63 -1.48 -16.02 -24.80
CA ILE A 63 -0.83 -14.74 -24.47
C ILE A 63 0.67 -14.85 -24.64
N LEU A 64 1.31 -15.87 -24.06
CA LEU A 64 2.75 -16.10 -24.18
C LEU A 64 3.14 -16.38 -25.64
N VAL A 65 2.31 -17.09 -26.42
CA VAL A 65 2.55 -17.38 -27.84
C VAL A 65 2.32 -16.16 -28.75
N CYS A 66 1.30 -15.34 -28.51
CA CYS A 66 1.04 -14.12 -29.28
C CYS A 66 2.01 -12.99 -28.91
N LEU A 67 2.32 -12.81 -27.61
CA LEU A 67 3.38 -11.89 -27.16
C LEU A 67 4.74 -12.34 -27.69
N SER A 68 5.05 -13.64 -27.65
CA SER A 68 6.32 -14.12 -28.19
C SER A 68 6.41 -13.84 -29.68
N LEU A 69 5.42 -14.17 -30.49
CA LEU A 69 5.48 -13.89 -31.93
C LEU A 69 5.58 -12.39 -32.26
N CYS A 70 4.91 -11.51 -31.51
CA CYS A 70 4.94 -10.06 -31.78
C CYS A 70 6.15 -9.36 -31.16
N ILE A 71 6.55 -9.66 -29.92
CA ILE A 71 7.79 -9.14 -29.29
C ILE A 71 9.02 -9.67 -30.04
N ILE A 72 9.07 -10.95 -30.41
CA ILE A 72 10.18 -11.49 -31.22
C ILE A 72 10.31 -10.72 -32.54
N SER A 73 9.20 -10.40 -33.21
CA SER A 73 9.25 -9.67 -34.49
C SER A 73 9.62 -8.18 -34.34
N PHE A 74 9.30 -7.53 -33.21
CA PHE A 74 9.58 -6.11 -32.99
C PHE A 74 10.91 -5.83 -32.27
N SER A 75 11.26 -6.61 -31.26
CA SER A 75 12.45 -6.40 -30.42
C SER A 75 13.73 -6.97 -31.04
N ILE A 76 13.67 -8.06 -31.82
CA ILE A 76 14.87 -8.69 -32.41
C ILE A 76 15.33 -8.00 -33.71
N ASP A 77 14.42 -7.59 -34.59
CA ASP A 77 14.79 -7.12 -35.93
C ASP A 77 15.03 -5.60 -36.06
N ARG A 78 14.66 -4.80 -35.03
CA ARG A 78 14.57 -3.32 -35.19
C ARG A 78 15.11 -2.46 -34.03
N GLU A 79 15.76 -3.04 -33.02
CA GLU A 79 16.31 -2.30 -31.86
C GLU A 79 15.28 -1.35 -31.22
N MET A 80 14.06 -1.83 -30.98
CA MET A 80 12.98 -0.99 -30.48
C MET A 80 12.86 -1.04 -28.96
N ASN A 81 12.66 0.12 -28.34
CA ASN A 81 12.33 0.21 -26.92
C ASN A 81 10.91 -0.30 -26.64
N ALA A 82 10.68 -0.81 -25.43
CA ALA A 82 9.40 -1.38 -24.99
C ALA A 82 8.19 -0.44 -25.16
N ASP A 83 8.35 0.87 -24.96
CA ASP A 83 7.27 1.85 -25.17
C ASP A 83 6.82 1.91 -26.64
N VAL A 84 7.77 1.91 -27.58
CA VAL A 84 7.48 1.87 -29.02
C VAL A 84 6.76 0.58 -29.42
N VAL A 85 7.18 -0.56 -28.87
CA VAL A 85 6.50 -1.85 -29.08
C VAL A 85 5.04 -1.79 -28.60
N CYS A 86 4.81 -1.24 -27.40
CA CYS A 86 3.47 -1.14 -26.82
C CYS A 86 2.55 -0.15 -27.55
N HIS A 87 3.11 0.93 -28.12
CA HIS A 87 2.38 1.82 -29.04
C HIS A 87 2.03 1.10 -30.35
N ALA A 88 2.96 0.35 -30.94
CA ALA A 88 2.73 -0.43 -32.17
C ALA A 88 1.62 -1.48 -32.00
N LEU A 89 1.53 -2.10 -30.83
CA LEU A 89 0.49 -3.06 -30.47
C LEU A 89 -0.89 -2.41 -30.18
N ARG A 90 -0.99 -1.06 -30.23
CA ARG A 90 -2.19 -0.27 -29.90
C ARG A 90 -2.72 -0.51 -28.48
N LEU A 91 -1.79 -0.77 -27.55
CA LEU A 91 -2.09 -0.97 -26.13
C LEU A 91 -1.96 0.33 -25.34
N CYS A 92 -1.17 1.25 -25.89
CA CYS A 92 -1.15 2.64 -25.48
C CYS A 92 -2.26 3.38 -26.23
N LYS A 93 -3.25 3.92 -25.50
CA LYS A 93 -4.30 4.75 -26.10
C LYS A 93 -3.72 6.15 -26.34
N GLN A 94 -3.81 6.63 -27.58
CA GLN A 94 -3.46 8.00 -27.94
C GLN A 94 -4.76 8.74 -28.31
N ASP A 95 -5.10 9.77 -27.53
CA ASP A 95 -6.18 10.67 -27.93
C ASP A 95 -5.69 11.61 -29.05
N PRO A 96 -6.54 11.95 -30.04
CA PRO A 96 -6.14 12.82 -31.15
C PRO A 96 -5.50 14.13 -30.65
N GLY A 97 -4.30 14.43 -31.14
CA GLY A 97 -3.57 15.65 -30.78
C GLY A 97 -2.68 15.55 -29.52
N GLN A 98 -2.65 14.42 -28.82
CA GLN A 98 -1.71 14.18 -27.72
C GLN A 98 -0.38 13.60 -28.21
N PRO A 99 0.78 14.02 -27.67
CA PRO A 99 2.06 13.40 -27.97
C PRO A 99 2.11 11.95 -27.45
N LEU A 100 3.02 11.15 -27.99
CA LEU A 100 3.25 9.79 -27.51
C LEU A 100 4.00 9.82 -26.18
N CYS A 101 3.54 9.02 -25.22
CA CYS A 101 4.22 8.86 -23.95
C CYS A 101 5.41 7.91 -24.12
N HIS A 102 6.59 8.38 -23.74
CA HIS A 102 7.84 7.65 -23.83
C HIS A 102 8.44 7.45 -22.45
N LEU A 103 8.86 6.21 -22.15
CA LEU A 103 9.61 5.87 -20.95
C LEU A 103 11.11 5.92 -21.25
N TYR A 104 11.50 5.44 -22.43
CA TYR A 104 12.88 5.41 -22.88
C TYR A 104 13.18 6.62 -23.77
N SER A 105 14.46 6.98 -23.88
CA SER A 105 14.86 8.01 -24.85
C SER A 105 14.49 7.54 -26.27
N PRO A 106 13.73 8.32 -27.05
CA PRO A 106 13.35 7.91 -28.39
C PRO A 106 14.59 7.83 -29.30
N PRO A 107 14.64 6.87 -30.24
CA PRO A 107 15.74 6.78 -31.19
C PRO A 107 15.83 8.05 -32.05
N LYS A 108 17.04 8.45 -32.43
CA LYS A 108 17.33 9.67 -33.22
C LYS A 108 16.71 9.69 -34.62
N VAL A 109 16.16 8.57 -35.09
CA VAL A 109 15.55 8.41 -36.42
C VAL A 109 14.05 8.24 -36.25
N SER A 110 13.22 8.99 -36.98
CA SER A 110 11.77 8.85 -36.93
C SER A 110 11.31 7.64 -37.75
N TRP A 111 11.16 6.49 -37.10
CA TRP A 111 10.72 5.24 -37.76
C TRP A 111 9.19 5.14 -37.98
N PHE A 112 8.48 6.27 -37.93
CA PHE A 112 7.01 6.33 -37.92
C PHE A 112 6.26 5.86 -39.19
N PRO A 113 6.77 5.97 -40.44
CA PRO A 113 5.91 5.69 -41.59
C PRO A 113 5.60 4.21 -41.84
N THR A 114 6.36 3.26 -41.29
CA THR A 114 6.33 1.85 -41.76
C THR A 114 5.47 0.91 -40.89
N PHE A 115 4.80 1.40 -39.84
CA PHE A 115 4.25 0.56 -38.76
C PHE A 115 2.78 0.13 -38.89
N LEU A 116 2.06 0.57 -39.92
CA LEU A 116 0.60 0.33 -40.01
C LEU A 116 0.18 -1.01 -40.66
N LYS A 117 1.09 -1.95 -40.94
CA LYS A 117 0.78 -3.17 -41.74
C LYS A 117 0.70 -4.51 -41.01
N THR A 118 0.67 -4.56 -39.68
CA THR A 118 0.46 -5.84 -38.94
C THR A 118 -0.80 -5.77 -38.07
N THR A 119 -1.96 -5.97 -38.71
CA THR A 119 -3.30 -5.73 -38.14
C THR A 119 -3.95 -6.87 -37.37
N ASP A 120 -3.28 -8.01 -37.13
CA ASP A 120 -3.91 -9.14 -36.42
C ASP A 120 -3.49 -9.34 -34.95
N CYS A 121 -2.41 -8.72 -34.47
CA CYS A 121 -1.92 -8.98 -33.10
C CYS A 121 -2.69 -8.21 -32.01
N GLY A 122 -3.06 -6.95 -32.27
CA GLY A 122 -3.73 -6.09 -31.27
C GLY A 122 -5.16 -6.52 -30.89
N ARG A 123 -5.84 -7.31 -31.75
CA ARG A 123 -7.24 -7.71 -31.54
C ARG A 123 -7.37 -8.86 -30.54
N TYR A 124 -6.43 -9.82 -30.53
CA TYR A 124 -6.37 -10.92 -29.56
C TYR A 124 -5.95 -10.44 -28.16
N PHE A 125 -5.00 -9.51 -28.08
CA PHE A 125 -4.50 -8.97 -26.81
C PHE A 125 -5.58 -8.19 -26.02
N LYS A 126 -6.41 -7.40 -26.70
CA LYS A 126 -7.50 -6.63 -26.08
C LYS A 126 -8.64 -7.52 -25.52
N MET A 127 -8.80 -8.72 -26.06
CA MET A 127 -9.86 -9.67 -25.67
C MET A 127 -9.51 -10.49 -24.41
N GLU A 128 -8.23 -10.68 -24.08
CA GLU A 128 -7.84 -11.51 -22.92
C GLU A 128 -7.41 -10.69 -21.69
N LEU A 129 -6.88 -9.48 -21.83
CA LEU A 129 -6.67 -8.59 -20.67
C LEU A 129 -7.98 -8.14 -20.01
N SER A 130 -9.06 -8.04 -20.80
CA SER A 130 -10.41 -7.80 -20.27
C SER A 130 -10.95 -8.97 -19.43
N SER A 131 -10.32 -10.15 -19.49
CA SER A 131 -10.69 -11.35 -18.73
C SER A 131 -9.93 -11.56 -17.40
N LEU A 132 -9.03 -10.64 -17.02
CA LEU A 132 -8.43 -10.55 -15.67
C LEU A 132 -9.40 -10.00 -14.61
N LYS A 133 -10.71 -10.07 -14.86
CA LYS A 133 -11.74 -9.71 -13.88
C LYS A 133 -12.07 -10.92 -13.02
N ALA A 134 -11.39 -11.03 -11.89
CA ALA A 134 -11.92 -11.46 -10.60
C ALA A 134 -10.74 -11.65 -9.62
N PHE A 135 -10.14 -10.56 -9.15
CA PHE A 135 -9.46 -10.65 -7.85
C PHE A 135 -10.57 -10.58 -6.81
N ILE A 136 -10.90 -11.75 -6.24
CA ILE A 136 -11.60 -11.82 -4.97
C ILE A 136 -10.61 -11.26 -3.97
N THR A 137 -10.89 -10.08 -3.43
CA THR A 137 -10.12 -9.57 -2.31
C THR A 137 -10.47 -10.43 -1.11
N LEU A 138 -9.46 -10.99 -0.45
CA LEU A 138 -9.65 -11.93 0.66
C LEU A 138 -9.32 -11.22 1.98
N ARG A 139 -9.95 -10.05 2.20
CA ARG A 139 -9.81 -9.11 3.34
C ARG A 139 -9.98 -9.78 4.73
N GLY A 140 -9.11 -10.73 5.03
CA GLY A 140 -9.16 -11.66 6.14
C GLY A 140 -8.10 -11.34 7.18
N TYR A 141 -7.40 -12.34 7.71
CA TYR A 141 -6.58 -12.15 8.91
C TYR A 141 -5.28 -11.33 8.69
N HIS A 142 -4.86 -11.06 7.46
CA HIS A 142 -3.81 -10.06 7.20
C HIS A 142 -4.29 -8.64 7.55
N TRP A 143 -5.59 -8.39 7.43
CA TRP A 143 -6.21 -7.09 7.64
C TRP A 143 -6.76 -6.92 9.06
N ARG A 144 -7.13 -8.00 9.74
CA ARG A 144 -7.76 -7.98 11.06
C ARG A 144 -7.31 -9.17 11.89
N GLY A 145 -7.55 -9.17 13.20
CA GLY A 145 -7.34 -10.36 14.01
C GLY A 145 -8.06 -11.59 13.45
N ARG A 146 -7.37 -12.74 13.39
CA ARG A 146 -7.99 -13.99 12.97
C ARG A 146 -9.12 -14.38 13.94
N ASP A 147 -10.30 -14.62 13.39
CA ASP A 147 -11.41 -15.21 14.13
C ASP A 147 -11.02 -16.60 14.64
N CYS A 148 -11.25 -16.85 15.93
CA CYS A 148 -10.96 -18.14 16.54
C CYS A 148 -12.10 -19.15 16.33
N ASN A 149 -13.28 -18.69 15.90
CA ASN A 149 -14.42 -19.54 15.58
C ASN A 149 -15.34 -18.91 14.51
N ASP A 150 -14.98 -19.10 13.23
CA ASP A 150 -15.75 -18.60 12.06
C ASP A 150 -17.22 -19.08 11.98
N LYS A 151 -17.63 -20.05 12.82
CA LYS A 151 -19.01 -20.55 12.88
C LYS A 151 -19.87 -19.80 13.90
N ASN A 152 -19.27 -18.95 14.74
CA ASN A 152 -19.96 -18.23 15.79
C ASN A 152 -19.69 -16.73 15.69
N THR A 153 -20.69 -15.99 15.19
CA THR A 153 -20.63 -14.53 15.00
C THR A 153 -20.52 -13.72 16.29
N THR A 154 -20.64 -14.36 17.46
CA THR A 154 -20.46 -13.73 18.78
C THR A 154 -19.07 -13.94 19.37
N VAL A 155 -18.17 -14.60 18.64
CA VAL A 155 -16.79 -14.85 19.05
C VAL A 155 -15.87 -14.18 18.04
N TYR A 156 -15.15 -13.15 18.46
CA TYR A 156 -14.21 -12.41 17.62
C TYR A 156 -13.18 -11.67 18.53
N PRO A 157 -12.01 -11.23 18.02
CA PRO A 157 -10.84 -10.80 18.82
C PRO A 157 -11.00 -9.56 19.73
N VAL A 158 -12.20 -9.06 19.92
CA VAL A 158 -12.48 -7.68 20.32
C VAL A 158 -13.43 -7.58 21.52
N LEU A 159 -14.16 -8.66 21.82
CA LEU A 159 -15.18 -8.68 22.87
C LEU A 159 -14.61 -8.34 24.26
N LEU A 160 -15.47 -7.76 25.10
CA LEU A 160 -15.19 -7.58 26.51
C LEU A 160 -14.91 -8.93 27.21
N PRO A 161 -13.95 -8.95 28.18
CA PRO A 161 -13.59 -10.14 28.95
C PRO A 161 -14.77 -10.88 29.61
N THR A 162 -15.83 -10.16 29.98
CA THR A 162 -17.01 -10.73 30.65
C THR A 162 -17.89 -11.57 29.73
N LEU A 163 -17.73 -11.45 28.41
CA LEU A 163 -18.51 -12.18 27.40
C LEU A 163 -17.71 -13.31 26.74
N SER A 164 -16.37 -13.25 26.79
CA SER A 164 -15.45 -14.31 26.34
C SER A 164 -15.21 -15.40 27.40
N LEU A 165 -15.75 -15.24 28.63
CA LEU A 165 -15.58 -16.11 29.80
C LEU A 165 -15.82 -17.62 29.54
N LEU A 166 -16.61 -17.96 28.51
CA LEU A 166 -16.92 -19.36 28.19
C LEU A 166 -15.82 -20.11 27.43
N GLN A 167 -14.72 -19.45 27.00
CA GLN A 167 -13.72 -20.09 26.14
C GLN A 167 -12.28 -20.12 26.67
N GLN A 168 -11.90 -19.30 27.66
CA GLN A 168 -10.48 -19.12 28.03
C GLN A 168 -10.05 -19.78 29.36
N GLY A 169 -10.95 -20.57 29.96
CA GLY A 169 -10.63 -21.42 31.12
C GLY A 169 -10.59 -20.69 32.47
N VAL A 170 -10.55 -21.47 33.53
CA VAL A 170 -10.59 -21.03 34.93
C VAL A 170 -9.31 -21.45 35.63
N ASP A 171 -8.75 -20.60 36.49
CA ASP A 171 -7.58 -20.96 37.31
C ASP A 171 -8.00 -22.01 38.35
N PRO A 172 -7.44 -23.24 38.32
CA PRO A 172 -7.84 -24.31 39.24
C PRO A 172 -7.44 -24.02 40.69
N LYS A 173 -6.58 -23.02 40.95
CA LYS A 173 -6.11 -22.69 42.31
C LYS A 173 -7.14 -21.90 43.11
N ASP A 174 -7.88 -21.00 42.46
CA ASP A 174 -8.80 -20.09 43.11
C ASP A 174 -10.21 -20.06 42.49
N GLY A 175 -10.41 -20.75 41.35
CA GLY A 175 -11.69 -20.82 40.67
C GLY A 175 -12.05 -19.55 39.89
N ILE A 176 -11.12 -18.59 39.74
CA ILE A 176 -11.36 -17.33 39.04
C ILE A 176 -11.04 -17.50 37.54
N PRO A 177 -11.88 -17.02 36.61
CA PRO A 177 -11.56 -17.00 35.19
C PRO A 177 -10.24 -16.27 34.91
N TYR A 178 -9.38 -16.85 34.08
CA TYR A 178 -8.07 -16.25 33.81
C TYR A 178 -8.17 -14.84 33.21
N GLU A 179 -9.17 -14.60 32.38
CA GLU A 179 -9.37 -13.30 31.76
C GLU A 179 -9.82 -12.25 32.78
N GLU A 180 -10.68 -12.60 33.73
CA GLU A 180 -11.04 -11.72 34.85
C GLU A 180 -9.83 -11.39 35.73
N LYS A 181 -8.96 -12.38 35.94
CA LYS A 181 -7.76 -12.27 36.77
C LYS A 181 -6.68 -11.42 36.11
N PHE A 182 -6.43 -11.62 34.82
CA PHE A 182 -5.26 -11.06 34.14
C PHE A 182 -5.56 -9.87 33.23
N CYS A 183 -6.80 -9.70 32.78
CA CYS A 183 -7.13 -8.71 31.76
C CYS A 183 -8.00 -7.57 32.32
N LYS A 184 -7.42 -6.37 32.30
CA LYS A 184 -8.11 -5.09 32.54
C LYS A 184 -7.57 -4.07 31.54
N ASP A 185 -8.40 -3.08 31.22
CA ASP A 185 -8.05 -1.95 30.35
C ASP A 185 -7.46 -2.36 28.99
N SER A 186 -7.92 -3.49 28.42
CA SER A 186 -7.57 -3.92 27.07
C SER A 186 -8.12 -2.95 26.02
N LYS A 187 -7.36 -2.75 24.94
CA LYS A 187 -7.70 -1.84 23.86
C LYS A 187 -7.21 -2.36 22.52
N GLY A 188 -8.03 -2.15 21.49
CA GLY A 188 -7.69 -2.48 20.11
C GLY A 188 -6.94 -1.37 19.38
N VAL A 189 -6.36 -1.72 18.24
CA VAL A 189 -5.85 -0.75 17.25
C VAL A 189 -6.69 -0.80 16.01
N VAL A 190 -7.13 0.36 15.55
CA VAL A 190 -7.79 0.51 14.26
C VAL A 190 -7.03 1.53 13.44
N LEU A 191 -6.71 1.19 12.19
CA LEU A 191 -6.23 2.13 11.21
C LEU A 191 -7.34 2.48 10.22
N LEU A 192 -7.63 3.76 10.08
CA LEU A 192 -8.36 4.34 8.96
C LEU A 192 -7.34 4.98 8.03
N GLY A 193 -6.90 4.26 7.00
CA GLY A 193 -5.74 4.64 6.20
C GLY A 193 -5.96 4.60 4.69
N ASP A 194 -4.92 5.00 3.98
CA ASP A 194 -4.79 4.85 2.53
C ASP A 194 -3.82 3.70 2.18
N SER A 195 -3.29 3.68 0.96
CA SER A 195 -2.30 2.72 0.49
C SER A 195 -1.02 2.69 1.33
N ALA A 196 -0.57 3.83 1.87
CA ALA A 196 0.59 3.83 2.76
C ALA A 196 0.27 3.11 4.07
N GLY A 197 -0.93 3.33 4.61
CA GLY A 197 -1.44 2.66 5.81
C GLY A 197 -1.67 1.16 5.65
N ALA A 198 -2.10 0.73 4.46
CA ALA A 198 -2.20 -0.68 4.09
C ALA A 198 -0.83 -1.33 3.82
N HIS A 199 0.23 -0.51 3.75
CA HIS A 199 1.57 -0.87 3.30
C HIS A 199 1.57 -1.47 1.90
N PHE A 200 1.15 -0.65 0.93
CA PHE A 200 1.26 -0.96 -0.48
C PHE A 200 2.72 -1.23 -0.85
N HIS A 201 2.99 -2.37 -1.46
CA HIS A 201 4.34 -2.76 -1.87
C HIS A 201 4.32 -3.67 -3.09
N ILE A 202 5.17 -3.35 -4.06
CA ILE A 202 5.49 -4.23 -5.18
C ILE A 202 6.93 -4.69 -5.02
N PRO A 203 7.17 -6.01 -4.88
CA PRO A 203 8.52 -6.55 -4.78
C PRO A 203 9.38 -6.16 -5.99
N PRO A 204 10.49 -5.43 -5.82
CA PRO A 204 11.39 -5.10 -6.92
C PRO A 204 11.98 -6.36 -7.59
N GLU A 205 12.01 -7.49 -6.88
CA GLU A 205 12.44 -8.80 -7.39
C GLU A 205 11.55 -9.30 -8.54
N TRP A 206 10.33 -8.77 -8.71
CA TRP A 206 9.45 -9.11 -9.83
C TRP A 206 9.90 -8.48 -11.16
N MET A 207 10.78 -7.48 -11.12
CA MET A 207 11.27 -6.77 -12.31
C MET A 207 12.79 -6.61 -12.38
N THR A 208 13.51 -6.97 -11.32
CA THR A 208 14.98 -6.93 -11.28
C THR A 208 15.55 -8.25 -11.80
N VAL A 209 15.80 -8.34 -13.10
CA VAL A 209 16.17 -9.60 -13.78
C VAL A 209 17.45 -10.26 -13.24
N THR A 210 18.37 -9.47 -12.68
CA THR A 210 19.62 -9.98 -12.10
C THR A 210 19.41 -10.85 -10.86
N GLN A 211 18.27 -10.70 -10.19
CA GLN A 211 17.89 -11.41 -8.96
C GLN A 211 16.65 -12.30 -9.17
N MET A 212 16.11 -12.34 -10.39
CA MET A 212 14.85 -12.99 -10.69
C MET A 212 14.97 -14.52 -10.64
N SER A 213 14.06 -15.16 -9.92
CA SER A 213 13.98 -16.61 -9.78
C SER A 213 12.55 -17.06 -9.49
N ALA A 214 12.30 -18.38 -9.44
CA ALA A 214 11.00 -18.91 -9.00
C ALA A 214 10.58 -18.41 -7.61
N LYS A 215 11.55 -18.19 -6.71
CA LYS A 215 11.30 -17.67 -5.37
C LYS A 215 10.77 -16.24 -5.40
N SER A 216 11.19 -15.43 -6.38
CA SER A 216 10.77 -14.03 -6.53
C SER A 216 9.25 -13.90 -6.68
N PHE A 217 8.59 -14.89 -7.29
CA PHE A 217 7.14 -14.87 -7.56
C PHE A 217 6.32 -15.72 -6.57
N ALA A 218 6.93 -16.28 -5.53
CA ALA A 218 6.22 -17.14 -4.57
C ALA A 218 5.11 -16.39 -3.79
N ASN A 219 5.29 -15.09 -3.60
CA ASN A 219 4.35 -14.20 -2.91
C ASN A 219 3.28 -13.60 -3.85
N LEU A 220 3.38 -13.81 -5.16
CA LEU A 220 2.50 -13.20 -6.16
C LEU A 220 1.01 -13.47 -5.89
N PRO A 221 0.56 -14.72 -5.62
CA PRO A 221 -0.87 -14.96 -5.39
C PRO A 221 -1.42 -14.23 -4.17
N MET A 222 -0.63 -14.18 -3.08
CA MET A 222 -1.02 -13.52 -1.84
C MET A 222 -1.10 -12.01 -2.02
N ALA A 223 -0.04 -11.41 -2.57
CA ALA A 223 0.03 -9.98 -2.83
C ALA A 223 -1.16 -9.53 -3.70
N PHE A 224 -1.51 -10.27 -4.74
CA PHE A 224 -2.68 -9.94 -5.55
C PHE A 224 -4.02 -10.10 -4.81
N SER A 225 -4.18 -11.14 -3.98
CA SER A 225 -5.40 -11.31 -3.17
C SER A 225 -5.58 -10.25 -2.08
N ASP A 226 -4.47 -9.63 -1.68
CA ASP A 226 -4.40 -8.50 -0.76
C ASP A 226 -4.23 -7.16 -1.49
N GLU A 227 -4.56 -7.07 -2.78
CA GLU A 227 -4.59 -5.79 -3.51
C GLU A 227 -3.22 -5.08 -3.64
N LEU A 228 -2.13 -5.85 -3.53
CA LEU A 228 -0.72 -5.44 -3.41
C LEU A 228 -0.39 -4.71 -2.10
N ASP A 229 -1.29 -4.80 -1.12
CA ASP A 229 -1.10 -4.32 0.22
C ASP A 229 -0.54 -5.42 1.12
N TRP A 230 0.22 -5.01 2.13
CA TRP A 230 0.88 -5.91 3.08
C TRP A 230 0.58 -5.48 4.52
N PRO A 231 -0.71 -5.41 4.91
CA PRO A 231 -1.14 -4.90 6.21
C PRO A 231 -0.55 -5.68 7.39
N GLN A 232 -0.19 -6.94 7.18
CA GLN A 232 0.50 -7.82 8.12
C GLN A 232 1.94 -7.38 8.46
N PHE A 233 2.52 -6.44 7.70
CA PHE A 233 3.82 -5.81 7.96
C PHE A 233 3.74 -4.31 8.28
N SER A 234 2.57 -3.70 8.09
CA SER A 234 2.34 -2.24 8.19
C SER A 234 2.72 -1.61 9.55
N GLU A 235 2.95 -0.29 9.52
CA GLU A 235 3.29 0.56 10.68
C GLU A 235 2.29 0.41 11.84
N ILE A 236 0.99 0.31 11.55
CA ILE A 236 -0.03 0.36 12.60
C ILE A 236 -0.48 -1.04 13.01
N THR A 237 -0.69 -1.94 12.05
CA THR A 237 -1.34 -3.23 12.30
C THR A 237 -0.46 -4.44 12.01
N GLY A 238 0.80 -4.25 11.61
CA GLY A 238 1.70 -5.35 11.29
C GLY A 238 1.89 -6.32 12.45
N PHE A 239 1.95 -7.62 12.18
CA PHE A 239 2.05 -8.67 13.20
C PHE A 239 2.95 -9.84 12.81
N LEU A 240 3.36 -9.94 11.54
CA LEU A 240 4.32 -10.92 11.06
C LEU A 240 5.69 -10.29 10.86
N ASN A 241 6.75 -11.08 10.93
CA ASN A 241 8.09 -10.61 10.56
C ASN A 241 8.16 -10.33 9.06
N SER A 242 8.63 -9.13 8.70
CA SER A 242 8.75 -8.73 7.30
C SER A 242 9.57 -9.72 6.48
N THR A 243 9.04 -10.08 5.32
CA THR A 243 9.73 -10.88 4.29
C THR A 243 10.08 -10.06 3.05
N ILE A 244 9.84 -8.75 3.07
CA ILE A 244 9.96 -7.83 1.94
C ILE A 244 11.09 -6.79 2.13
N GLY A 245 11.99 -7.07 3.08
CA GLY A 245 13.04 -6.14 3.51
C GLY A 245 12.63 -5.33 4.74
N GLY A 246 13.60 -4.69 5.39
CA GLY A 246 13.38 -4.02 6.67
C GLY A 246 12.97 -5.00 7.78
N TRP A 247 12.28 -4.50 8.80
CA TRP A 247 11.74 -5.29 9.90
C TRP A 247 10.33 -4.81 10.24
N THR A 248 9.55 -5.68 10.89
CA THR A 248 8.23 -5.29 11.38
C THR A 248 8.35 -4.75 12.80
N ASP A 249 7.91 -3.52 12.98
CA ASP A 249 7.67 -2.91 14.28
C ASP A 249 6.41 -2.08 14.14
N SER A 250 5.35 -2.47 14.85
CA SER A 250 4.03 -1.88 14.67
C SER A 250 3.42 -1.39 15.97
N LEU A 251 2.49 -0.42 15.84
CA LEU A 251 1.72 0.06 16.98
C LEU A 251 0.99 -1.09 17.69
N TYR A 252 0.40 -2.00 16.91
CA TYR A 252 -0.26 -3.20 17.42
C TYR A 252 0.69 -4.10 18.23
N LEU A 253 1.87 -4.46 17.71
CA LEU A 253 2.80 -5.32 18.44
C LEU A 253 3.31 -4.66 19.72
N ARG A 254 3.53 -3.34 19.71
CA ARG A 254 3.91 -2.58 20.90
C ARG A 254 2.79 -2.55 21.95
N LEU A 255 1.53 -2.38 21.54
CA LEU A 255 0.38 -2.48 22.44
C LEU A 255 0.17 -3.90 22.99
N ARG A 256 0.34 -4.93 22.16
CA ARG A 256 0.29 -6.32 22.63
C ARG A 256 1.42 -6.60 23.63
N LYS A 257 2.63 -6.08 23.40
CA LYS A 257 3.74 -6.22 24.34
C LYS A 257 3.43 -5.52 25.67
N ARG A 258 2.80 -4.35 25.63
CA ARG A 258 2.40 -3.59 26.82
C ARG A 258 1.29 -4.29 27.60
N ASN A 259 0.32 -4.88 26.91
CA ASN A 259 -0.74 -5.68 27.52
C ASN A 259 -1.11 -6.85 26.59
N ARG A 260 -0.73 -8.08 26.98
CA ARG A 260 -0.95 -9.30 26.18
C ARG A 260 -2.42 -9.63 25.96
N CYS A 261 -3.34 -9.05 26.74
CA CYS A 261 -4.77 -9.16 26.53
C CYS A 261 -5.25 -8.49 25.23
N ASN A 262 -4.43 -7.62 24.62
CA ASN A 262 -4.74 -7.00 23.32
C ASN A 262 -4.45 -7.92 22.12
N HIS A 263 -4.14 -9.20 22.35
CA HIS A 263 -3.78 -10.12 21.27
C HIS A 263 -4.92 -10.27 20.25
N ARG A 264 -4.57 -10.13 18.97
CA ARG A 264 -5.44 -10.09 17.78
C ARG A 264 -6.41 -8.91 17.69
N ASP A 265 -6.43 -7.98 18.66
CA ASP A 265 -7.29 -6.80 18.58
C ASP A 265 -6.69 -5.71 17.66
N LEU A 266 -6.70 -5.98 16.36
CA LEU A 266 -6.22 -5.11 15.28
C LEU A 266 -7.20 -5.08 14.11
N GLN A 267 -7.36 -3.91 13.48
CA GLN A 267 -8.11 -3.75 12.23
C GLN A 267 -7.45 -2.70 11.33
N ASN A 268 -7.04 -3.11 10.14
CA ASN A 268 -6.58 -2.25 9.07
C ASN A 268 -7.75 -1.98 8.12
N ILE A 269 -8.38 -0.82 8.28
CA ILE A 269 -9.49 -0.35 7.43
C ILE A 269 -8.92 0.66 6.44
N SER A 270 -7.92 0.21 5.68
CA SER A 270 -7.27 1.03 4.66
C SER A 270 -7.64 0.59 3.26
N GLN A 271 -7.68 1.56 2.33
CA GLN A 271 -7.89 1.29 0.92
C GLN A 271 -6.97 2.13 0.06
N ASN A 272 -6.57 1.57 -1.07
CA ASN A 272 -5.79 2.28 -2.09
C ASN A 272 -6.60 3.39 -2.79
N ALA A 273 -7.91 3.50 -2.51
CA ALA A 273 -8.82 4.51 -3.03
C ALA A 273 -9.04 5.65 -2.01
N PRO A 274 -9.39 6.87 -2.45
CA PRO A 274 -9.64 8.02 -1.57
C PRO A 274 -10.93 7.92 -0.72
N TYR A 275 -11.61 6.77 -0.69
CA TYR A 275 -12.86 6.60 0.03
C TYR A 275 -12.65 5.84 1.33
N LEU A 276 -13.07 6.47 2.43
CA LEU A 276 -13.20 5.77 3.70
C LEU A 276 -14.34 4.76 3.60
N SER A 277 -14.01 3.47 3.59
CA SER A 277 -15.01 2.41 3.66
C SER A 277 -15.42 2.17 5.10
N PHE A 278 -16.72 2.31 5.37
CA PHE A 278 -17.33 2.03 6.67
C PHE A 278 -17.43 0.51 6.93
N SER A 279 -16.28 -0.15 7.04
CA SER A 279 -16.17 -1.58 7.33
C SER A 279 -15.60 -1.86 8.73
N LEU A 280 -15.53 -0.83 9.58
CA LEU A 280 -15.14 -0.92 10.98
C LEU A 280 -16.02 -1.96 11.69
N ALA A 281 -15.40 -2.95 12.33
CA ALA A 281 -16.10 -3.89 13.19
C ALA A 281 -15.85 -3.53 14.66
N ARG A 282 -16.72 -2.68 15.22
CA ARG A 282 -16.72 -2.36 16.65
C ARG A 282 -18.14 -2.12 17.15
N ASN A 283 -18.53 -2.83 18.20
CA ASN A 283 -19.78 -2.67 18.89
C ASN A 283 -19.58 -1.83 20.14
N GLN A 284 -20.26 -0.68 20.20
CA GLN A 284 -20.12 0.30 21.28
C GLN A 284 -20.36 -0.24 22.70
N LEU A 285 -21.18 -1.28 22.86
CA LEU A 285 -21.56 -1.81 24.16
C LEU A 285 -20.83 -3.10 24.56
N LEU A 286 -20.39 -3.88 23.57
CA LEU A 286 -19.89 -5.25 23.79
C LEU A 286 -18.37 -5.36 23.66
N ASP A 287 -17.73 -4.36 23.07
CA ASP A 287 -16.32 -4.43 22.69
C ASP A 287 -15.45 -3.55 23.58
N ASN A 288 -14.17 -3.89 23.65
CA ASN A 288 -13.19 -3.02 24.29
C ASN A 288 -13.04 -1.69 23.53
N PRO A 289 -12.61 -0.59 24.19
CA PRO A 289 -12.25 0.63 23.49
C PRO A 289 -11.11 0.43 22.47
N ALA A 290 -10.95 1.36 21.54
CA ALA A 290 -9.89 1.28 20.52
C ALA A 290 -9.09 2.58 20.41
N ILE A 291 -7.83 2.45 20.00
CA ILE A 291 -7.02 3.55 19.48
C ILE A 291 -7.20 3.55 17.96
N VAL A 292 -7.85 4.59 17.44
CA VAL A 292 -8.08 4.77 16.02
C VAL A 292 -7.07 5.76 15.47
N ILE A 293 -6.26 5.32 14.52
CA ILE A 293 -5.35 6.19 13.77
C ILE A 293 -6.05 6.59 12.47
N TYR A 294 -6.30 7.88 12.29
CA TYR A 294 -6.79 8.43 11.03
C TYR A 294 -5.60 8.95 10.22
N ALA A 295 -5.24 8.25 9.15
CA ALA A 295 -4.02 8.49 8.37
C ALA A 295 -4.29 8.44 6.86
N THR A 296 -5.11 9.37 6.37
CA THR A 296 -5.21 9.69 4.93
C THR A 296 -4.14 10.74 4.59
N ILE A 297 -2.92 10.27 4.35
CA ILE A 297 -1.71 11.12 4.42
C ILE A 297 -1.33 11.78 3.10
N GLY A 298 -1.96 11.40 1.98
CA GLY A 298 -1.62 11.92 0.66
C GLY A 298 -2.78 12.14 -0.31
N ASN A 299 -3.77 11.24 -0.34
CA ASN A 299 -4.80 11.22 -1.41
C ASN A 299 -5.66 12.49 -1.53
N ASP A 300 -5.74 13.33 -0.49
CA ASP A 300 -6.42 14.63 -0.55
C ASP A 300 -5.67 15.67 -1.41
N VAL A 301 -4.37 15.47 -1.65
CA VAL A 301 -3.55 16.30 -2.55
C VAL A 301 -2.99 15.52 -3.74
N CYS A 302 -2.93 14.19 -3.65
CA CYS A 302 -2.42 13.32 -4.70
C CYS A 302 -3.51 12.80 -5.63
N ASN A 303 -3.33 13.02 -6.92
CA ASN A 303 -4.20 12.54 -8.00
C ASN A 303 -3.41 12.48 -9.32
N GLY A 304 -3.97 11.82 -10.33
CA GLY A 304 -3.40 11.68 -11.67
C GLY A 304 -4.00 12.64 -12.72
N GLU A 305 -4.75 13.65 -12.28
CA GLU A 305 -5.46 14.58 -13.17
C GLU A 305 -4.50 15.60 -13.79
N ARG A 306 -4.78 16.04 -15.03
CA ARG A 306 -3.94 17.04 -15.71
C ARG A 306 -3.87 18.37 -14.97
N ASP A 307 -5.02 18.84 -14.50
CA ASP A 307 -5.10 20.00 -13.59
C ASP A 307 -5.18 19.48 -12.15
N THR A 308 -4.04 19.01 -11.65
CA THR A 308 -3.96 18.34 -10.35
C THR A 308 -4.41 19.24 -9.20
N LEU A 309 -4.13 20.56 -9.25
CA LEU A 309 -4.46 21.52 -8.19
C LEU A 309 -5.97 21.72 -8.03
N ALA A 310 -6.72 21.74 -9.13
CA ALA A 310 -8.18 21.87 -9.11
C ALA A 310 -8.90 20.65 -8.52
N HIS A 311 -8.20 19.51 -8.46
CA HIS A 311 -8.74 18.25 -7.98
C HIS A 311 -8.35 17.92 -6.53
N MET A 312 -7.46 18.69 -5.92
CA MET A 312 -7.12 18.56 -4.50
C MET A 312 -8.30 18.98 -3.60
N THR A 313 -8.48 18.26 -2.50
CA THR A 313 -9.45 18.57 -1.44
C THR A 313 -9.18 19.97 -0.90
N THR A 314 -10.24 20.76 -0.73
CA THR A 314 -10.16 22.09 -0.11
C THR A 314 -10.22 22.00 1.41
N PRO A 315 -9.70 22.99 2.17
CA PRO A 315 -9.81 23.02 3.63
C PRO A 315 -11.25 22.86 4.15
N LYS A 316 -12.23 23.43 3.44
CA LYS A 316 -13.65 23.32 3.78
C LYS A 316 -14.19 21.89 3.59
N GLU A 317 -13.80 21.23 2.50
CA GLU A 317 -14.17 19.83 2.25
C GLU A 317 -13.51 18.92 3.29
N MET A 318 -12.23 19.13 3.60
CA MET A 318 -11.52 18.37 4.63
C MET A 318 -12.23 18.44 5.98
N LEU A 319 -12.59 19.66 6.42
CA LEU A 319 -13.34 19.86 7.65
C LEU A 319 -14.66 19.07 7.65
N SER A 320 -15.45 19.22 6.58
CA SER A 320 -16.74 18.53 6.45
C SER A 320 -16.59 17.00 6.48
N ASN A 321 -15.63 16.47 5.72
CA ASN A 321 -15.42 15.04 5.58
C ASN A 321 -14.92 14.41 6.89
N VAL A 322 -13.96 15.04 7.55
CA VAL A 322 -13.36 14.53 8.79
C VAL A 322 -14.35 14.61 9.94
N VAL A 323 -15.08 15.71 10.09
CA VAL A 323 -16.12 15.81 11.14
C VAL A 323 -17.23 14.79 10.91
N GLN A 324 -17.60 14.50 9.66
CA GLN A 324 -18.56 13.43 9.37
C GLN A 324 -18.02 12.05 9.74
N ALA A 325 -16.75 11.76 9.44
CA ALA A 325 -16.10 10.51 9.84
C ALA A 325 -16.02 10.36 11.37
N LEU A 326 -15.68 11.43 12.09
CA LEU A 326 -15.64 11.44 13.55
C LEU A 326 -17.02 11.21 14.18
N ARG A 327 -18.08 11.82 13.62
CA ARG A 327 -19.47 11.53 14.05
C ARG A 327 -19.86 10.07 13.84
N TYR A 328 -19.44 9.48 12.72
CA TYR A 328 -19.64 8.05 12.50
C TYR A 328 -18.89 7.22 13.55
N LEU A 329 -17.63 7.56 13.85
CA LEU A 329 -16.88 6.85 14.89
C LEU A 329 -17.54 6.96 16.27
N ASP A 330 -18.12 8.11 16.59
CA ASP A 330 -18.73 8.34 17.91
C ASP A 330 -19.98 7.47 18.13
N SER A 331 -20.65 7.06 17.05
CA SER A 331 -21.78 6.14 17.13
C SER A 331 -21.40 4.65 17.14
N HIS A 332 -20.11 4.31 16.97
CA HIS A 332 -19.65 2.91 16.86
C HIS A 332 -18.60 2.54 17.90
N LEU A 333 -17.75 3.47 18.30
CA LEU A 333 -16.68 3.22 19.25
C LEU A 333 -17.22 3.15 20.68
N PRO A 334 -16.77 2.17 21.49
CA PRO A 334 -16.99 2.15 22.93
C PRO A 334 -16.38 3.36 23.61
N ASN A 335 -17.02 3.81 24.69
CA ASN A 335 -16.52 4.91 25.51
C ASN A 335 -15.11 4.62 26.05
N GLY A 336 -14.25 5.64 26.10
CA GLY A 336 -12.85 5.52 26.48
C GLY A 336 -11.90 5.18 25.32
N SER A 337 -12.40 5.26 24.08
CA SER A 337 -11.60 5.15 22.86
C SER A 337 -10.78 6.43 22.62
N HIS A 338 -9.82 6.39 21.68
CA HIS A 338 -8.92 7.50 21.38
C HIS A 338 -8.76 7.62 19.87
N VAL A 339 -8.88 8.82 19.30
CA VAL A 339 -8.67 9.05 17.87
C VAL A 339 -7.44 9.95 17.68
N ILE A 340 -6.49 9.51 16.87
CA ILE A 340 -5.32 10.31 16.50
C ILE A 340 -5.43 10.69 15.02
N LEU A 341 -5.55 11.99 14.76
CA LEU A 341 -5.51 12.56 13.41
C LEU A 341 -4.06 12.78 13.00
N THR A 342 -3.64 12.19 11.88
CA THR A 342 -2.30 12.34 11.34
C THR A 342 -2.31 13.41 10.24
N GLY A 343 -1.39 14.37 10.32
CA GLY A 343 -1.18 15.36 9.26
C GLY A 343 -0.77 14.73 7.93
N LEU A 344 -0.95 15.47 6.85
CA LEU A 344 -0.49 15.04 5.53
C LEU A 344 1.03 15.17 5.44
N VAL A 345 1.63 14.38 4.55
CA VAL A 345 3.07 14.41 4.29
C VAL A 345 3.49 15.67 3.51
N ASP A 346 4.74 16.10 3.69
CA ASP A 346 5.42 16.98 2.74
C ASP A 346 6.15 16.13 1.69
N GLY A 347 5.46 15.83 0.59
CA GLY A 347 5.95 14.90 -0.44
C GLY A 347 7.07 15.44 -1.35
N ARG A 348 7.55 16.68 -1.16
CA ARG A 348 8.76 17.18 -1.85
C ARG A 348 9.96 16.26 -1.65
N PHE A 349 10.02 15.63 -0.47
CA PHE A 349 10.99 14.59 -0.12
C PHE A 349 11.15 13.51 -1.19
N LEU A 350 10.09 13.14 -1.90
CA LEU A 350 10.12 12.07 -2.91
C LEU A 350 10.99 12.47 -4.10
N TRP A 351 10.65 13.58 -4.76
CA TRP A 351 11.41 14.08 -5.90
C TRP A 351 12.87 14.34 -5.52
N ASP A 352 13.11 15.04 -4.41
CA ASP A 352 14.44 15.46 -3.97
C ASP A 352 15.39 14.28 -3.75
N ASN A 353 14.87 13.11 -3.36
CA ASN A 353 15.69 11.92 -3.07
C ASN A 353 15.68 10.86 -4.19
N LEU A 354 14.77 10.94 -5.17
CA LEU A 354 14.64 9.89 -6.19
C LEU A 354 14.92 10.33 -7.63
N HIS A 355 14.68 11.59 -8.01
CA HIS A 355 14.58 11.98 -9.43
C HIS A 355 15.76 11.54 -10.31
N ASP A 356 16.99 11.61 -9.80
CA ASP A 356 18.23 11.21 -10.49
C ASP A 356 18.62 9.74 -10.32
N ARG A 357 17.94 9.00 -9.44
CA ARG A 357 18.22 7.59 -9.17
C ARG A 357 17.57 6.70 -10.22
N TYR A 358 18.17 5.54 -10.47
CA TYR A 358 17.59 4.54 -11.36
C TYR A 358 16.47 3.76 -10.67
N HIS A 359 15.30 3.73 -11.31
CA HIS A 359 14.18 2.85 -10.95
C HIS A 359 14.61 1.38 -11.17
N PRO A 360 14.06 0.37 -10.45
CA PRO A 360 14.42 -1.05 -10.65
C PRO A 360 14.52 -1.51 -12.11
N LEU A 361 13.59 -1.11 -12.98
CA LEU A 361 13.67 -1.38 -14.42
C LEU A 361 14.87 -0.72 -15.12
N GLY A 362 15.36 0.41 -14.63
CA GLY A 362 16.50 1.11 -15.22
C GLY A 362 17.86 0.65 -14.68
N GLN A 363 17.91 -0.27 -13.71
CA GLN A 363 19.16 -0.58 -13.01
C GLN A 363 20.15 -1.38 -13.87
N LEU A 364 19.66 -2.29 -14.73
CA LEU A 364 20.53 -3.13 -15.57
C LEU A 364 21.33 -2.28 -16.57
N ASN A 365 20.65 -1.35 -17.24
CA ASN A 365 21.20 -0.57 -18.35
C ASN A 365 21.46 0.89 -18.02
N LYS A 366 21.10 1.34 -16.81
CA LYS A 366 21.25 2.74 -16.36
C LYS A 366 20.50 3.73 -17.27
N ASP A 367 19.28 3.37 -17.66
CA ASP A 367 18.50 4.01 -18.74
C ASP A 367 17.12 4.53 -18.32
N ILE A 368 16.67 4.24 -17.10
CA ILE A 368 15.39 4.73 -16.53
C ILE A 368 15.60 5.29 -15.12
N THR A 369 15.58 6.62 -15.00
CA THR A 369 15.51 7.32 -13.72
C THR A 369 14.08 7.47 -13.23
N TYR A 370 13.88 7.76 -11.94
CA TYR A 370 12.53 8.09 -11.44
C TYR A 370 11.95 9.34 -12.11
N SER A 371 12.76 10.34 -12.48
CA SER A 371 12.27 11.49 -13.26
C SER A 371 11.64 11.06 -14.59
N GLN A 372 12.23 10.08 -15.28
CA GLN A 372 11.68 9.53 -16.52
C GLN A 372 10.40 8.73 -16.26
N LEU A 373 10.40 7.90 -15.21
CA LEU A 373 9.21 7.15 -14.78
C LEU A 373 8.04 8.09 -14.48
N TYR A 374 8.24 9.11 -13.67
CA TYR A 374 7.19 10.04 -13.27
C TYR A 374 6.61 10.79 -14.48
N SER A 375 7.47 11.26 -15.38
CA SER A 375 7.05 11.91 -16.64
C SER A 375 6.23 10.96 -17.52
N PHE A 376 6.59 9.69 -17.58
CA PHE A 376 5.86 8.66 -18.32
C PHE A 376 4.47 8.41 -17.72
N LEU A 377 4.39 8.26 -16.38
CA LEU A 377 3.13 8.05 -15.67
C LEU A 377 2.18 9.25 -15.76
N ASP A 378 2.71 10.47 -15.64
CA ASP A 378 1.96 11.73 -15.82
C ASP A 378 1.37 11.81 -17.24
N CYS A 379 2.17 11.50 -18.27
CA CYS A 379 1.71 11.50 -19.66
C CYS A 379 0.56 10.52 -19.89
N LEU A 380 0.63 9.35 -19.26
CA LEU A 380 -0.42 8.33 -19.30
C LEU A 380 -1.65 8.70 -18.44
N GLN A 381 -1.61 9.78 -17.65
CA GLN A 381 -2.63 10.14 -16.65
C GLN A 381 -2.88 9.01 -15.64
N VAL A 382 -1.80 8.33 -15.30
CA VAL A 382 -1.75 7.27 -14.28
C VAL A 382 -0.58 7.58 -13.35
N SER A 383 -0.43 8.83 -12.93
CA SER A 383 0.50 9.16 -11.84
C SER A 383 -0.22 9.00 -10.51
N PRO A 384 0.39 8.38 -9.48
CA PRO A 384 -0.25 8.32 -8.17
C PRO A 384 -0.31 9.71 -7.52
N CYS A 385 0.58 10.64 -7.91
CA CYS A 385 0.60 12.00 -7.38
C CYS A 385 1.29 12.98 -8.32
N SER A 386 0.59 13.47 -9.35
CA SER A 386 1.13 14.43 -10.32
C SER A 386 1.63 15.74 -9.68
N GLY A 387 1.11 16.09 -8.50
CA GLY A 387 1.52 17.29 -7.76
C GLY A 387 2.94 17.23 -7.19
N TRP A 388 3.38 16.07 -6.68
CA TRP A 388 4.71 15.90 -6.08
C TRP A 388 5.69 15.18 -7.01
N LEU A 389 5.23 14.25 -7.84
CA LEU A 389 6.07 13.43 -8.72
C LEU A 389 6.29 14.14 -10.06
N THR A 390 6.90 15.32 -10.02
CA THR A 390 7.03 16.18 -11.19
C THR A 390 8.31 17.01 -11.13
N PRO A 391 8.99 17.29 -12.26
CA PRO A 391 10.12 18.22 -12.29
C PRO A 391 9.72 19.66 -11.99
N ASN A 392 8.43 20.01 -12.10
CA ASN A 392 7.94 21.36 -11.82
C ASN A 392 7.95 21.68 -10.32
N GLU A 393 8.99 22.37 -9.86
CA GLU A 393 9.16 22.74 -8.45
C GLU A 393 8.02 23.61 -7.91
N THR A 394 7.51 24.55 -8.73
CA THR A 394 6.36 25.38 -8.36
C THR A 394 5.13 24.52 -8.04
N LEU A 395 4.87 23.50 -8.86
CA LEU A 395 3.76 22.57 -8.63
C LEU A 395 3.97 21.74 -7.36
N ARG A 396 5.20 21.26 -7.11
CA ARG A 396 5.54 20.56 -5.86
C ARG A 396 5.30 21.44 -4.63
N ASN A 397 5.72 22.70 -4.69
CA ASN A 397 5.53 23.66 -3.61
C ASN A 397 4.04 23.98 -3.34
N LEU A 398 3.24 24.20 -4.39
CA LEU A 398 1.79 24.42 -4.25
C LEU A 398 1.07 23.19 -3.68
N THR A 399 1.51 21.99 -4.05
CA THR A 399 0.98 20.72 -3.51
C THR A 399 1.28 20.60 -2.01
N SER A 400 2.52 20.87 -1.60
CA SER A 400 2.90 20.87 -0.18
C SER A 400 2.23 21.99 0.61
N GLU A 401 1.99 23.16 0.01
CA GLU A 401 1.21 24.22 0.64
C GLU A 401 -0.22 23.76 0.94
N ARG A 402 -0.90 23.12 -0.03
CA ARG A 402 -2.22 22.55 0.21
C ARG A 402 -2.16 21.49 1.32
N ALA A 403 -1.18 20.59 1.30
CA ALA A 403 -1.03 19.55 2.33
C ALA A 403 -0.90 20.15 3.73
N LEU A 404 -0.13 21.24 3.88
CA LEU A 404 -0.01 21.98 5.13
C LEU A 404 -1.33 22.64 5.55
N GLN A 405 -2.07 23.25 4.61
CA GLN A 405 -3.40 23.82 4.89
C GLN A 405 -4.37 22.75 5.43
N LEU A 406 -4.41 21.56 4.81
CA LEU A 406 -5.27 20.46 5.25
C LEU A 406 -4.82 19.88 6.60
N SER A 407 -3.52 19.78 6.82
CA SER A 407 -2.93 19.38 8.11
C SER A 407 -3.33 20.34 9.24
N ASN A 408 -3.35 21.65 8.97
CA ASN A 408 -3.82 22.64 9.93
C ASN A 408 -5.32 22.50 10.24
N VAL A 409 -6.15 22.12 9.26
CA VAL A 409 -7.57 21.81 9.52
C VAL A 409 -7.70 20.63 10.48
N LEU A 410 -6.96 19.54 10.27
CA LEU A 410 -6.95 18.39 11.18
C LEU A 410 -6.51 18.78 12.60
N LYS A 411 -5.48 19.63 12.69
CA LYS A 411 -4.98 20.14 13.96
C LYS A 411 -6.01 20.97 14.71
N GLU A 412 -6.75 21.82 14.01
CA GLU A 412 -7.81 22.62 14.62
C GLU A 412 -9.01 21.77 15.04
N ILE A 413 -9.41 20.76 14.23
CA ILE A 413 -10.46 19.79 14.61
C ILE A 413 -10.12 19.12 15.95
N ALA A 414 -8.88 18.63 16.10
CA ALA A 414 -8.45 17.98 17.35
C ALA A 414 -8.51 18.91 18.58
N ARG A 415 -8.44 20.24 18.37
CA ARG A 415 -8.50 21.24 19.44
C ARG A 415 -9.93 21.65 19.76
N SER A 416 -10.79 21.80 18.75
CA SER A 416 -12.12 22.40 18.89
C SER A 416 -13.26 21.40 19.04
N GLU A 417 -13.19 20.25 18.36
CA GLU A 417 -14.28 19.27 18.37
C GLU A 417 -14.22 18.36 19.59
N LYS A 418 -15.38 17.93 20.07
CA LYS A 418 -15.55 17.02 21.21
C LYS A 418 -16.61 15.98 20.90
N PHE A 419 -16.34 14.75 21.31
CA PHE A 419 -17.20 13.58 21.11
C PHE A 419 -17.41 12.86 22.44
N ALA A 420 -18.47 12.06 22.54
CA ALA A 420 -18.85 11.45 23.81
C ALA A 420 -17.99 10.22 24.14
N ASN A 421 -17.57 9.46 23.13
CA ASN A 421 -16.95 8.15 23.33
C ASN A 421 -15.43 8.13 23.16
N PHE A 422 -14.82 9.23 22.70
CA PHE A 422 -13.38 9.31 22.53
C PHE A 422 -12.83 10.73 22.63
N ASP A 423 -11.55 10.80 22.98
CA ASP A 423 -10.73 11.99 22.85
C ASP A 423 -10.07 12.06 21.46
N ILE A 424 -9.77 13.27 21.00
CA ILE A 424 -9.07 13.50 19.73
C ILE A 424 -7.69 14.09 20.00
N PHE A 425 -6.69 13.55 19.30
CA PHE A 425 -5.32 14.02 19.30
C PHE A 425 -4.87 14.31 17.87
N TYR A 426 -3.82 15.12 17.74
CA TYR A 426 -3.21 15.43 16.44
C TYR A 426 -1.71 15.21 16.48
N MET A 427 -1.16 14.61 15.44
CA MET A 427 0.28 14.57 15.19
C MET A 427 0.61 14.92 13.74
N ASP A 428 1.70 15.64 13.55
CA ASP A 428 2.31 15.82 12.24
C ASP A 428 2.84 14.46 11.72
N PHE A 429 2.86 14.26 10.41
CA PHE A 429 3.46 13.07 9.81
C PHE A 429 4.98 13.06 10.06
N PRO A 430 5.56 12.01 10.66
CA PRO A 430 6.93 12.06 11.20
C PRO A 430 8.05 11.90 10.17
N LEU A 431 7.83 12.17 8.88
CA LEU A 431 8.80 11.88 7.80
C LEU A 431 10.20 12.44 8.04
N ARG A 432 10.29 13.70 8.49
CA ARG A 432 11.58 14.35 8.77
C ARG A 432 12.33 13.62 9.89
N GLN A 433 11.63 13.28 10.97
CA GLN A 433 12.22 12.57 12.11
C GLN A 433 12.64 11.16 11.69
N THR A 434 11.83 10.47 10.89
CA THR A 434 12.15 9.16 10.30
C THR A 434 13.44 9.23 9.48
N ALA A 435 13.59 10.24 8.61
CA ALA A 435 14.80 10.44 7.82
C ALA A 435 16.03 10.77 8.66
N GLU A 436 15.87 11.56 9.73
CA GLU A 436 16.94 11.89 10.67
C GLU A 436 17.40 10.65 11.45
N GLU A 437 16.48 9.83 11.96
CA GLU A 437 16.80 8.57 12.64
C GLU A 437 17.47 7.57 11.69
N TRP A 438 17.00 7.47 10.46
CA TRP A 438 17.62 6.58 9.47
C TRP A 438 19.06 6.99 9.14
N ARG A 439 19.32 8.30 8.99
CA ARG A 439 20.69 8.81 8.81
C ARG A 439 21.60 8.49 10.00
N LYS A 440 21.10 8.56 11.24
CA LYS A 440 21.87 8.16 12.43
C LYS A 440 22.25 6.68 12.42
N MET A 441 21.43 5.84 11.76
CA MET A 441 21.72 4.42 11.54
C MET A 441 22.63 4.17 10.32
N GLY A 442 23.14 5.21 9.67
CA GLY A 442 24.01 5.10 8.48
C GLY A 442 23.23 4.91 7.16
N GLY A 443 21.92 5.12 7.18
CA GLY A 443 21.06 5.01 6.02
C GLY A 443 20.86 6.31 5.26
N GLU A 444 20.35 6.19 4.05
CA GLU A 444 20.05 7.30 3.15
C GLU A 444 18.54 7.49 2.95
N PRO A 445 18.03 8.73 2.79
CA PRO A 445 16.60 8.99 2.75
C PRO A 445 15.85 8.29 1.60
N TRP A 446 16.50 8.05 0.46
CA TRP A 446 15.89 7.32 -0.66
C TRP A 446 15.53 5.87 -0.32
N GLN A 447 16.17 5.27 0.69
CA GLN A 447 15.86 3.91 1.16
C GLN A 447 14.57 3.85 1.98
N LEU A 448 14.00 5.00 2.31
CA LEU A 448 12.73 5.11 3.04
C LEU A 448 11.51 5.07 2.10
N ILE A 449 11.72 5.02 0.79
CA ILE A 449 10.67 5.07 -0.22
C ILE A 449 10.59 3.71 -0.92
N GLU A 450 9.37 3.26 -1.22
CA GLU A 450 9.12 2.05 -1.99
C GLU A 450 9.79 2.13 -3.37
N PRO A 451 10.65 1.17 -3.74
CA PRO A 451 11.50 1.31 -4.92
C PRO A 451 10.71 1.20 -6.24
N VAL A 452 9.60 0.49 -6.27
CA VAL A 452 8.87 0.28 -7.53
C VAL A 452 7.93 1.45 -7.85
N ASP A 453 7.16 1.94 -6.90
CA ASP A 453 6.29 3.10 -7.15
C ASP A 453 7.01 4.44 -6.98
N GLY A 454 8.10 4.49 -6.21
CA GLY A 454 8.84 5.72 -5.92
C GLY A 454 7.98 6.75 -5.19
N PHE A 455 7.01 6.32 -4.39
CA PHE A 455 5.99 7.16 -3.79
C PHE A 455 5.69 6.78 -2.34
N HIS A 456 5.37 5.52 -2.06
CA HIS A 456 4.94 5.13 -0.72
C HIS A 456 6.10 5.00 0.27
N PRO A 457 5.87 5.17 1.57
CA PRO A 457 6.85 4.84 2.60
C PRO A 457 7.16 3.33 2.59
N SER A 458 8.45 3.00 2.65
CA SER A 458 8.94 1.62 2.73
C SER A 458 8.68 0.98 4.10
N GLN A 459 8.91 -0.34 4.20
CA GLN A 459 8.89 -1.07 5.48
C GLN A 459 9.84 -0.46 6.55
N ILE A 460 10.99 0.08 6.15
CA ILE A 460 11.95 0.73 7.07
C ILE A 460 11.33 2.02 7.61
N ALA A 461 10.72 2.81 6.72
CA ALA A 461 10.04 4.05 7.11
C ALA A 461 8.87 3.77 8.07
N ALA A 462 8.09 2.72 7.80
CA ALA A 462 7.02 2.26 8.67
C ALA A 462 7.55 1.89 10.07
N ALA A 463 8.58 1.06 10.17
CA ALA A 463 9.12 0.64 11.47
C ALA A 463 9.68 1.80 12.32
N LEU A 464 10.39 2.73 11.67
CA LEU A 464 10.89 3.94 12.33
C LEU A 464 9.75 4.92 12.69
N GLY A 465 8.74 5.04 11.82
CA GLY A 465 7.51 5.80 12.07
C GLY A 465 6.79 5.32 13.32
N THR A 466 6.62 4.00 13.47
CA THR A 466 6.08 3.39 14.70
C THR A 466 6.86 3.82 15.93
N ALA A 467 8.20 3.80 15.87
CA ALA A 467 9.02 4.16 17.00
C ALA A 467 8.80 5.61 17.44
N ILE A 468 8.73 6.53 16.48
CA ILE A 468 8.50 7.95 16.73
C ILE A 468 7.10 8.19 17.27
N THR A 469 6.08 7.64 16.62
CA THR A 469 4.66 7.72 17.03
C THR A 469 4.47 7.21 18.45
N TRP A 470 5.06 6.05 18.77
CA TRP A 470 5.00 5.46 20.11
C TRP A 470 5.67 6.34 21.17
N GLN A 471 6.87 6.87 20.89
CA GLN A 471 7.58 7.75 21.83
C GLN A 471 6.85 9.08 22.04
N LYS A 472 6.20 9.61 21.00
CA LYS A 472 5.32 10.78 21.14
C LYS A 472 4.14 10.47 22.04
N ALA A 473 3.41 9.37 21.78
CA ALA A 473 2.26 8.97 22.57
C ALA A 473 2.64 8.69 24.04
N LEU A 474 3.77 8.06 24.33
CA LEU A 474 4.26 7.88 25.70
C LEU A 474 4.51 9.20 26.44
N ARG A 475 5.05 10.20 25.75
CA ARG A 475 5.42 11.48 26.37
C ARG A 475 4.24 12.43 26.53
N GLU A 476 3.37 12.49 25.52
CA GLU A 476 2.32 13.51 25.46
C GLU A 476 0.95 12.96 25.86
N TRP A 477 0.66 11.69 25.55
CA TRP A 477 -0.67 11.08 25.74
C TRP A 477 -0.58 9.66 26.34
N PRO A 478 0.12 9.45 27.48
CA PRO A 478 0.32 8.11 28.03
C PRO A 478 -0.99 7.37 28.34
N GLN A 479 -2.08 8.09 28.61
CA GLN A 479 -3.42 7.53 28.82
C GLN A 479 -3.99 6.79 27.59
N VAL A 480 -3.56 7.18 26.38
CA VAL A 480 -3.98 6.55 25.13
C VAL A 480 -3.48 5.10 25.09
N LEU A 481 -2.22 4.87 25.47
CA LEU A 481 -1.56 3.57 25.44
C LEU A 481 -1.92 2.65 26.61
N GLY A 482 -2.59 3.16 27.64
CA GLY A 482 -2.89 2.42 28.86
C GLY A 482 -1.65 2.09 29.71
N LYS A 483 -1.86 1.32 30.78
CA LYS A 483 -0.78 0.85 31.67
C LYS A 483 -0.18 -0.45 31.14
N GLU A 484 1.05 -0.73 31.55
CA GLU A 484 1.64 -2.05 31.36
C GLU A 484 0.92 -3.08 32.24
N ASN A 485 0.57 -4.23 31.66
CA ASN A 485 -0.14 -5.28 32.38
C ASN A 485 0.85 -6.06 33.27
N PRO A 486 0.69 -6.04 34.62
CA PRO A 486 1.59 -6.75 35.53
C PRO A 486 1.51 -8.28 35.41
N PHE A 487 0.52 -8.81 34.70
CA PHE A 487 0.31 -10.25 34.50
C PHE A 487 0.86 -10.76 33.17
N ASN A 488 1.55 -9.94 32.37
CA ASN A 488 2.08 -10.34 31.05
C ASN A 488 2.92 -11.64 31.13
N ASP A 489 3.82 -11.77 32.11
CA ASP A 489 4.66 -12.96 32.27
C ASP A 489 3.84 -14.21 32.64
N GLN A 490 2.76 -14.03 33.41
CA GLN A 490 1.85 -15.13 33.78
C GLN A 490 1.00 -15.57 32.60
N ILE A 491 0.50 -14.61 31.80
CA ILE A 491 -0.22 -14.88 30.55
C ILE A 491 0.68 -15.69 29.61
N GLU A 492 1.94 -15.31 29.44
CA GLU A 492 2.89 -16.06 28.60
C GLU A 492 3.23 -17.43 29.17
N ALA A 493 3.43 -17.55 30.48
CA ALA A 493 3.71 -18.85 31.10
C ALA A 493 2.56 -19.86 30.91
N ILE A 494 1.31 -19.39 30.94
CA ILE A 494 0.12 -20.25 30.87
C ILE A 494 -0.31 -20.47 29.41
N PHE A 495 -0.43 -19.39 28.64
CA PHE A 495 -1.01 -19.40 27.29
C PHE A 495 0.04 -19.33 26.16
N LYS A 496 1.33 -19.22 26.49
CA LYS A 496 2.44 -19.18 25.53
C LYS A 496 2.28 -18.04 24.52
N ASP A 497 2.12 -18.38 23.25
CA ASP A 497 1.91 -17.46 22.14
C ASP A 497 0.44 -17.05 21.95
N GLN A 498 -0.46 -17.48 22.86
CA GLN A 498 -1.90 -17.22 22.84
C GLN A 498 -2.59 -17.75 21.57
N GLY A 499 -2.04 -18.80 20.96
CA GLY A 499 -2.59 -19.42 19.74
C GLY A 499 -2.13 -18.75 18.44
N GLY A 500 -1.15 -17.85 18.49
CA GLY A 500 -0.54 -17.23 17.31
C GLY A 500 -1.52 -16.35 16.52
N TYR A 501 -1.25 -16.15 15.24
CA TYR A 501 -2.02 -15.27 14.35
C TYR A 501 -2.68 -16.01 13.21
#